data_AF-A0AAC9A226-F1
#
_entry.id   AF-A0AAC9A226-F1
#
_cell.length_a   1.000
_cell.length_b   1.000
_cell.length_c   1.000
_cell.angle_alpha   90.00
_cell.angle_beta   90.00
_cell.angle_gamma   90.00
#
_symmetry.space_group_name_H-M   'P 1'
#
loop_
_entity.id
_entity.type
_entity.pdbx_description
1 polymer ?
#
loop_
_entity_poly.entity_id
_entity_poly.type
_entity_poly.pdbx_seq_one_letter_code
_entity_poly.pdbx_strand_id
1 'polypeptide(L)'
;MKKILFLLAMIFTLVSCSSIATKKGLIEKYSLDKESAHNWEKTMPKVMMEEATNPDWYGEENPLVNFRKQGKMSEKDYYFLDYLGKTPANEITDEDFDRFTKLLTSYVNKMPRKFILEETNIKDPKGLVDYMVKQANSQLDNPSKYIKEAVADEAEWAQIEAFSKQSDLKAKDVRKLRKLLASFVKRSNFYYEQAWLQVEVSDRMIQLSNLAKKTEKTKLELNNVNAKALYLAYPQFLSKVDRWGR
;
A
#
# COMPACT_ATOMS: atom_id res chain seq x y z
N MET A 1 -12.48 43.68 -11.74
CA MET A 1 -12.40 42.21 -11.95
C MET A 1 -11.09 41.68 -11.35
N LYS A 2 -11.03 41.48 -10.03
CA LYS A 2 -9.81 41.04 -9.30
C LYS A 2 -10.17 40.31 -7.99
N LYS A 3 -11.18 39.43 -8.02
CA LYS A 3 -11.67 38.72 -6.80
C LYS A 3 -12.11 37.26 -7.04
N ILE A 4 -11.66 36.59 -8.10
CA ILE A 4 -12.00 35.18 -8.36
C ILE A 4 -10.75 34.38 -8.79
N LEU A 5 -9.67 34.50 -8.02
CA LEU A 5 -8.47 33.69 -8.28
C LEU A 5 -7.70 33.29 -7.01
N PHE A 6 -8.41 33.22 -5.87
CA PHE A 6 -7.84 32.84 -4.58
C PHE A 6 -8.59 31.68 -3.90
N LEU A 7 -9.34 30.87 -4.65
CA LEU A 7 -10.15 29.77 -4.09
C LEU A 7 -9.80 28.37 -4.64
N LEU A 8 -8.67 28.22 -5.33
CA LEU A 8 -8.20 26.94 -5.87
C LEU A 8 -6.74 26.61 -5.50
N ALA A 9 -6.29 27.12 -4.35
CA ALA A 9 -4.94 26.89 -3.83
C ALA A 9 -4.94 26.38 -2.36
N MET A 10 -5.93 25.56 -1.99
CA MET A 10 -5.96 24.85 -0.70
C MET A 10 -6.24 23.33 -0.88
N ILE A 11 -5.56 22.71 -1.84
CA ILE A 11 -5.39 21.25 -1.85
C ILE A 11 -3.90 20.95 -2.03
N PHE A 12 -3.09 21.48 -1.12
CA PHE A 12 -1.71 21.06 -0.96
C PHE A 12 -1.43 20.88 0.53
N THR A 13 -0.80 19.74 0.81
CA THR A 13 -0.18 19.31 2.08
C THR A 13 -1.12 18.89 3.22
N LEU A 14 -1.80 17.77 3.06
CA LEU A 14 -1.82 16.76 4.12
C LEU A 14 -0.85 15.65 3.73
N VAL A 15 0.45 15.97 3.80
CA VAL A 15 1.45 14.93 4.03
C VAL A 15 1.19 14.48 5.46
N SER A 16 0.39 13.44 5.66
CA SER A 16 0.29 12.83 6.98
C SER A 16 1.67 12.27 7.30
N CYS A 17 2.32 12.95 8.24
CA CYS A 17 3.56 12.53 8.85
C CYS A 17 3.44 11.06 9.26
N SER A 18 4.39 10.26 8.78
CA SER A 18 4.70 8.92 9.29
C SER A 18 5.29 9.00 10.72
N SER A 19 4.58 9.66 11.62
CA SER A 19 4.75 9.59 13.06
C SER A 19 3.61 8.73 13.59
N ILE A 20 3.92 7.73 14.41
CA ILE A 20 2.95 6.89 15.13
C ILE A 20 1.75 7.74 15.56
N ALA A 21 0.55 7.38 15.11
CA ALA A 21 -0.65 8.13 15.45
C ALA A 21 -0.83 8.11 16.96
N THR A 22 -1.05 9.28 17.54
CA THR A 22 -1.35 9.41 18.97
C THR A 22 -2.84 9.49 19.17
N LYS A 23 -3.33 8.97 20.30
CA LYS A 23 -4.75 9.06 20.67
C LYS A 23 -5.25 10.51 20.59
N LYS A 24 -4.52 11.44 21.20
CA LYS A 24 -4.85 12.86 21.20
C LYS A 24 -4.87 13.44 19.78
N GLY A 25 -3.87 13.10 18.96
CA GLY A 25 -3.80 13.55 17.58
C GLY A 25 -4.97 13.07 16.72
N LEU A 26 -5.41 11.82 16.88
CA LEU A 26 -6.58 11.31 16.15
C LEU A 26 -7.87 11.98 16.61
N ILE A 27 -8.05 12.20 17.92
CA ILE A 27 -9.23 12.90 18.45
C ILE A 27 -9.33 14.30 17.86
N GLU A 28 -8.23 15.06 17.89
CA GLU A 28 -8.20 16.44 17.38
C GLU A 28 -8.35 16.50 15.86
N LYS A 29 -7.64 15.65 15.11
CA LYS A 29 -7.66 15.66 13.64
C LYS A 29 -9.02 15.30 13.05
N TYR A 30 -9.73 14.37 13.68
CA TYR A 30 -11.00 13.84 13.18
C TYR A 30 -12.21 14.32 13.98
N SER A 31 -12.02 15.22 14.94
CA SER A 31 -13.05 15.69 15.87
C SER A 31 -13.82 14.54 16.50
N LEU A 32 -13.12 13.50 16.97
CA LEU A 32 -13.75 12.30 17.52
C LEU A 32 -14.45 12.61 18.84
N ASP A 33 -15.66 12.09 18.98
CA ASP A 33 -16.51 12.24 20.14
C ASP A 33 -17.33 10.96 20.41
N LYS A 34 -18.25 11.00 21.38
CA LYS A 34 -19.09 9.86 21.73
C LYS A 34 -20.02 9.44 20.59
N GLU A 35 -20.49 10.38 19.78
CA GLU A 35 -21.26 10.08 18.57
C GLU A 35 -20.41 9.31 17.56
N SER A 36 -19.13 9.67 17.44
CA SER A 36 -18.16 8.96 16.60
C SER A 36 -17.94 7.51 17.07
N ALA A 37 -17.95 7.28 18.40
CA ALA A 37 -17.82 5.95 19.00
C ALA A 37 -19.09 5.10 18.84
N HIS A 38 -20.28 5.71 18.99
CA HIS A 38 -21.55 5.07 18.66
C HIS A 38 -21.56 4.62 17.20
N ASN A 39 -21.12 5.50 16.29
CA ASN A 39 -21.05 5.24 14.84
C ASN A 39 -19.73 4.57 14.39
N TRP A 40 -19.11 3.74 15.23
CA TRP A 40 -17.77 3.17 14.99
C TRP A 40 -17.62 2.45 13.63
N GLU A 41 -18.68 1.79 13.14
CA GLU A 41 -18.68 1.09 11.85
C GLU A 41 -18.40 2.02 10.66
N LYS A 42 -18.70 3.32 10.80
CA LYS A 42 -18.40 4.35 9.80
C LYS A 42 -17.12 5.10 10.15
N THR A 43 -16.98 5.48 11.43
CA THR A 43 -15.86 6.27 11.92
C THR A 43 -14.52 5.55 11.75
N MET A 44 -14.42 4.30 12.21
CA MET A 44 -13.14 3.59 12.22
C MET A 44 -12.62 3.33 10.80
N PRO A 45 -13.41 2.80 9.83
CA PRO A 45 -12.94 2.63 8.46
C PRO A 45 -12.44 3.92 7.83
N LYS A 46 -13.17 5.03 8.03
CA LYS A 46 -12.79 6.33 7.50
C LYS A 46 -11.42 6.77 8.04
N VAL A 47 -11.26 6.78 9.36
CA VAL A 47 -10.00 7.18 10.01
C VAL A 47 -8.86 6.24 9.59
N MET A 48 -9.10 4.93 9.59
CA MET A 48 -8.12 3.93 9.17
C MET A 48 -7.69 4.11 7.70
N MET A 49 -8.60 4.45 6.79
CA MET A 49 -8.26 4.72 5.39
C MET A 49 -7.49 6.03 5.23
N GLU A 50 -7.89 7.10 5.91
CA GLU A 50 -7.26 8.42 5.79
C GLU A 50 -5.88 8.49 6.47
N GLU A 51 -5.64 7.66 7.50
CA GLU A 51 -4.33 7.49 8.12
C GLU A 51 -3.44 6.50 7.34
N ALA A 52 -3.98 5.75 6.37
CA ALA A 52 -3.21 4.75 5.65
C ALA A 52 -2.24 5.41 4.68
N THR A 53 -0.94 5.17 4.86
CA THR A 53 0.07 5.61 3.88
C THR A 53 0.00 4.82 2.57
N ASN A 54 -0.79 3.73 2.51
CA ASN A 54 -1.14 3.05 1.28
C ASN A 54 -2.55 2.45 1.39
N PRO A 55 -3.55 2.91 0.61
CA PRO A 55 -4.91 2.39 0.66
C PRO A 55 -5.03 0.91 0.26
N ASP A 56 -4.06 0.38 -0.49
CA ASP A 56 -4.04 -1.04 -0.90
C ASP A 56 -3.80 -1.99 0.28
N TRP A 57 -3.44 -1.49 1.47
CA TRP A 57 -3.35 -2.30 2.70
C TRP A 57 -4.63 -3.10 2.99
N TYR A 58 -5.76 -2.59 2.50
CA TYR A 58 -7.09 -3.18 2.68
C TYR A 58 -7.65 -3.87 1.44
N GLY A 59 -6.88 -4.00 0.35
CA GLY A 59 -7.34 -4.76 -0.82
C GLY A 59 -8.64 -4.24 -1.43
N GLU A 60 -8.85 -2.91 -1.42
CA GLU A 60 -10.08 -2.24 -1.88
C GLU A 60 -11.33 -2.57 -1.02
N GLU A 61 -11.17 -3.20 0.14
CA GLU A 61 -12.26 -3.55 1.06
C GLU A 61 -12.30 -2.66 2.30
N ASN A 62 -13.43 -2.70 3.04
CA ASN A 62 -13.53 -1.99 4.31
C ASN A 62 -12.44 -2.47 5.30
N PRO A 63 -11.63 -1.56 5.88
CA PRO A 63 -10.56 -1.90 6.83
C PRO A 63 -10.94 -2.85 7.96
N LEU A 64 -12.14 -2.69 8.55
CA LEU A 64 -12.61 -3.54 9.62
C LEU A 64 -12.93 -4.95 9.13
N VAL A 65 -13.50 -5.07 7.93
CA VAL A 65 -13.76 -6.36 7.28
C VAL A 65 -12.44 -7.09 7.01
N ASN A 66 -11.44 -6.37 6.48
CA ASN A 66 -10.09 -6.92 6.28
C ASN A 66 -9.49 -7.42 7.61
N PHE A 67 -9.58 -6.61 8.66
CA PHE A 67 -9.03 -6.95 9.98
C PHE A 67 -9.71 -8.18 10.59
N ARG A 68 -11.03 -8.32 10.44
CA ARG A 68 -11.76 -9.51 10.88
C ARG A 68 -11.33 -10.76 10.11
N LYS A 69 -11.30 -10.71 8.77
CA LYS A 69 -10.87 -11.85 7.93
C LYS A 69 -9.45 -12.32 8.26
N GLN A 70 -8.59 -11.40 8.68
CA GLN A 70 -7.20 -11.70 9.03
C GLN A 70 -6.98 -12.03 10.51
N GLY A 71 -8.05 -12.15 11.31
CA GLY A 71 -7.95 -12.43 12.75
C GLY A 71 -7.25 -11.33 13.55
N LYS A 72 -7.22 -10.09 13.05
CA LYS A 72 -6.56 -8.94 13.69
C LYS A 72 -7.47 -8.16 14.64
N MET A 73 -8.78 -8.40 14.54
CA MET A 73 -9.79 -7.94 15.49
C MET A 73 -10.14 -9.12 16.40
N SER A 74 -9.91 -8.97 17.70
CA SER A 74 -10.31 -10.00 18.66
C SER A 74 -11.82 -10.00 18.88
N GLU A 75 -12.37 -11.12 19.35
CA GLU A 75 -13.79 -11.19 19.74
C GLU A 75 -14.12 -10.16 20.83
N LYS A 76 -13.21 -9.96 21.79
CA LYS A 76 -13.36 -8.95 22.85
C LYS A 76 -13.44 -7.53 22.29
N ASP A 77 -12.63 -7.20 21.28
CA ASP A 77 -12.68 -5.90 20.62
C ASP A 77 -13.99 -5.75 19.84
N TYR A 78 -14.41 -6.80 19.13
CA TYR A 78 -15.67 -6.80 18.39
C TYR A 78 -16.88 -6.61 19.32
N TYR A 79 -16.97 -7.36 20.43
CA TYR A 79 -18.09 -7.23 21.38
C TYR A 79 -18.14 -5.86 22.05
N PHE A 80 -16.97 -5.27 22.33
CA PHE A 80 -16.92 -3.90 22.84
C PHE A 80 -17.44 -2.88 21.83
N LEU A 81 -17.04 -3.01 20.57
CA LEU A 81 -17.53 -2.14 19.49
C LEU A 81 -19.04 -2.34 19.24
N ASP A 82 -19.52 -3.58 19.21
CA ASP A 82 -20.94 -3.92 19.09
C ASP A 82 -21.78 -3.34 20.25
N TYR A 83 -21.24 -3.37 21.47
CA TYR A 83 -21.83 -2.66 22.62
C TYR A 83 -21.97 -1.16 22.35
N LEU A 84 -20.89 -0.47 21.94
CA LEU A 84 -20.94 0.96 21.64
C LEU A 84 -21.96 1.31 20.56
N GLY A 85 -22.07 0.48 19.51
CA GLY A 85 -23.03 0.67 18.43
C GLY A 85 -24.50 0.54 18.88
N LYS A 86 -24.76 -0.08 20.03
CA LYS A 86 -26.10 -0.25 20.61
C LYS A 86 -26.38 0.76 21.74
N THR A 87 -25.35 1.37 22.31
CA THR A 87 -25.47 2.37 23.37
C THR A 87 -25.72 3.75 22.78
N PRO A 88 -26.79 4.47 23.17
CA PRO A 88 -27.00 5.86 22.79
C PRO A 88 -25.77 6.73 23.10
N ALA A 89 -25.41 7.66 22.23
CA ALA A 89 -24.17 8.42 22.36
C ALA A 89 -24.06 9.24 23.67
N ASN A 90 -25.20 9.69 24.21
CA ASN A 90 -25.27 10.40 25.49
C ASN A 90 -25.08 9.48 26.72
N GLU A 91 -25.22 8.16 26.55
CA GLU A 91 -25.01 7.14 27.59
C GLU A 91 -23.60 6.51 27.53
N ILE A 92 -22.84 6.76 26.47
CA ILE A 92 -21.43 6.33 26.38
C ILE A 92 -20.60 7.09 27.43
N THR A 93 -19.89 6.34 28.27
CA THR A 93 -19.05 6.94 29.32
C THR A 93 -17.74 7.51 28.74
N ASP A 94 -17.06 8.36 29.52
CA ASP A 94 -15.74 8.85 29.12
C ASP A 94 -14.69 7.72 29.10
N GLU A 95 -14.87 6.69 29.93
CA GLU A 95 -14.04 5.49 29.95
C GLU A 95 -14.24 4.64 28.69
N ASP A 96 -15.48 4.47 28.25
CA ASP A 96 -15.82 3.81 27.00
C ASP A 96 -15.24 4.56 25.80
N PHE A 97 -15.38 5.89 25.77
CA PHE A 97 -14.80 6.70 24.71
C PHE A 97 -13.27 6.67 24.71
N ASP A 98 -12.63 6.67 25.89
CA ASP A 98 -11.18 6.47 26.01
C ASP A 98 -10.75 5.10 25.47
N ARG A 99 -11.50 4.05 25.80
CA ARG A 99 -11.23 2.70 25.29
C ARG A 99 -11.42 2.61 23.77
N PHE A 100 -12.47 3.22 23.22
CA PHE A 100 -12.70 3.33 21.77
C PHE A 100 -11.53 3.99 21.06
N THR A 101 -11.12 5.18 21.52
CA THR A 101 -10.03 5.95 20.89
C THR A 101 -8.68 5.23 21.03
N LYS A 102 -8.41 4.54 22.14
CA LYS A 102 -7.24 3.66 22.28
C LYS A 102 -7.25 2.50 21.28
N LEU A 103 -8.41 1.86 21.10
CA LEU A 103 -8.57 0.77 20.13
C LEU A 103 -8.35 1.25 18.69
N LEU A 104 -8.98 2.36 18.31
CA LEU A 104 -8.80 2.99 16.99
C LEU A 104 -7.33 3.36 16.74
N THR A 105 -6.69 3.99 17.72
CA THR A 105 -5.26 4.34 17.64
C THR A 105 -4.40 3.10 17.45
N SER A 106 -4.69 2.02 18.18
CA SER A 106 -4.00 0.74 18.03
C SER A 106 -4.17 0.16 16.63
N TYR A 107 -5.38 0.21 16.06
CA TYR A 107 -5.65 -0.28 14.72
C TYR A 107 -4.94 0.54 13.64
N VAL A 108 -4.98 1.87 13.76
CA VAL A 108 -4.21 2.79 12.91
C VAL A 108 -2.71 2.48 12.98
N ASN A 109 -2.17 2.26 14.18
CA ASN A 109 -0.75 1.96 14.35
C ASN A 109 -0.35 0.52 13.95
N LYS A 110 -1.31 -0.39 13.78
CA LYS A 110 -1.08 -1.75 13.22
C LYS A 110 -1.10 -1.78 11.69
N MET A 111 -1.36 -0.64 11.05
CA MET A 111 -1.41 -0.49 9.60
C MET A 111 -0.06 -0.47 8.86
N PRO A 112 1.04 0.12 9.38
CA PRO A 112 2.31 0.13 8.67
C PRO A 112 2.83 -1.30 8.54
N ARG A 113 2.60 -1.89 7.36
CA ARG A 113 3.05 -3.23 7.02
C ARG A 113 3.89 -3.18 5.77
N LYS A 114 4.98 -3.92 5.82
CA LYS A 114 5.91 -4.06 4.71
C LYS A 114 5.35 -5.14 3.80
N PHE A 115 5.14 -4.83 2.53
CA PHE A 115 4.76 -5.87 1.59
C PHE A 115 5.95 -6.78 1.30
N ILE A 116 5.76 -8.08 1.54
CA ILE A 116 6.77 -9.12 1.35
C ILE A 116 6.31 -9.98 0.17
N LEU A 117 7.02 -9.86 -0.96
CA LEU A 117 6.79 -10.72 -2.12
C LEU A 117 7.19 -12.17 -1.78
N GLU A 118 6.20 -13.06 -1.78
CA GLU A 118 6.34 -14.50 -1.62
C GLU A 118 6.36 -15.23 -2.97
N GLU A 119 6.82 -16.49 -2.98
CA GLU A 119 6.89 -17.30 -4.21
C GLU A 119 5.50 -17.52 -4.82
N THR A 120 4.50 -17.75 -3.97
CA THR A 120 3.08 -17.95 -4.35
C THR A 120 2.44 -16.71 -4.95
N ASN A 121 3.06 -15.53 -4.81
CA ASN A 121 2.57 -14.29 -5.42
C ASN A 121 2.95 -14.18 -6.90
N ILE A 122 3.91 -14.97 -7.38
CA ILE A 122 4.30 -15.01 -8.80
C ILE A 122 3.47 -16.09 -9.49
N LYS A 123 2.41 -15.68 -10.20
CA LYS A 123 1.42 -16.58 -10.83
C LYS A 123 2.00 -17.37 -11.99
N ASP A 124 2.82 -16.72 -12.80
CA ASP A 124 3.49 -17.29 -13.97
C ASP A 124 4.93 -16.76 -14.03
N PRO A 125 5.87 -17.41 -13.31
CA PRO A 125 7.26 -16.97 -13.24
C PRO A 125 7.97 -16.97 -14.59
N LYS A 126 7.65 -17.93 -15.46
CA LYS A 126 8.26 -18.04 -16.79
C LYS A 126 7.75 -16.94 -17.71
N GLY A 127 6.45 -16.77 -17.80
CA GLY A 127 5.85 -15.68 -18.57
C GLY A 127 6.30 -14.30 -18.08
N LEU A 128 6.52 -14.14 -16.76
CA LEU A 128 7.07 -12.90 -16.21
C LEU A 128 8.45 -12.57 -16.78
N VAL A 129 9.41 -13.49 -16.70
CA VAL A 129 10.78 -13.20 -17.18
C VAL A 129 10.84 -13.01 -18.69
N ASP A 130 10.03 -13.75 -19.45
CA ASP A 130 9.92 -13.56 -20.90
C ASP A 130 9.35 -12.20 -21.25
N TYR A 131 8.29 -11.79 -20.53
CA TYR A 131 7.71 -10.47 -20.70
C TYR A 131 8.71 -9.37 -20.33
N MET A 132 9.43 -9.51 -19.21
CA MET A 132 10.45 -8.55 -18.81
C MET A 132 11.52 -8.37 -19.88
N VAL A 133 12.10 -9.46 -20.39
CA VAL A 133 13.14 -9.40 -21.44
C VAL A 133 12.58 -8.82 -22.73
N LYS A 134 11.39 -9.25 -23.16
CA LYS A 134 10.73 -8.73 -24.37
C LYS A 134 10.50 -7.23 -24.27
N GLN A 135 9.91 -6.77 -23.17
CA GLN A 135 9.59 -5.34 -22.97
C GLN A 135 10.85 -4.49 -22.81
N ALA A 136 11.91 -5.01 -22.19
CA ALA A 136 13.15 -4.27 -22.02
C ALA A 136 13.87 -3.96 -23.34
N ASN A 137 13.55 -4.68 -24.43
CA ASN A 137 14.08 -4.43 -25.77
C ASN A 137 13.13 -3.59 -26.64
N SER A 138 12.03 -3.07 -26.08
CA SER A 138 11.13 -2.15 -26.76
C SER A 138 11.83 -0.81 -27.03
N GLN A 139 11.44 -0.14 -28.12
CA GLN A 139 11.86 1.24 -28.39
C GLN A 139 11.24 2.23 -27.39
N LEU A 140 10.00 1.96 -26.98
CA LEU A 140 9.28 2.78 -26.01
C LEU A 140 9.75 2.48 -24.59
N ASP A 141 9.92 3.53 -23.79
CA ASP A 141 10.21 3.40 -22.37
C ASP A 141 9.08 2.68 -21.64
N ASN A 142 9.45 1.80 -20.72
CA ASN A 142 8.53 0.98 -19.94
C ASN A 142 9.25 0.48 -18.68
N PRO A 143 8.53 -0.10 -17.70
CA PRO A 143 9.12 -0.56 -16.45
C PRO A 143 10.27 -1.54 -16.63
N SER A 144 10.17 -2.49 -17.57
CA SER A 144 11.20 -3.51 -17.77
C SER A 144 12.49 -2.91 -18.36
N LYS A 145 12.35 -1.98 -19.31
CA LYS A 145 13.49 -1.25 -19.88
C LYS A 145 14.18 -0.39 -18.82
N TYR A 146 13.40 0.37 -18.06
CA TYR A 146 13.93 1.16 -16.94
C TYR A 146 14.60 0.28 -15.88
N ILE A 147 14.01 -0.87 -15.54
CA ILE A 147 14.62 -1.82 -14.60
C ILE A 147 15.97 -2.31 -15.13
N LYS A 148 16.07 -2.68 -16.42
CA LYS A 148 17.32 -3.10 -17.04
C LYS A 148 18.39 -2.01 -17.03
N GLU A 149 18.01 -0.77 -17.37
CA GLU A 149 18.96 0.30 -17.65
C GLU A 149 19.38 1.08 -16.40
N ALA A 150 18.49 1.21 -15.41
CA ALA A 150 18.71 2.11 -14.27
C ALA A 150 18.60 1.42 -12.90
N VAL A 151 17.88 0.31 -12.80
CA VAL A 151 17.62 -0.34 -11.49
C VAL A 151 18.57 -1.50 -11.26
N ALA A 152 18.58 -2.49 -12.14
CA ALA A 152 19.35 -3.72 -12.01
C ALA A 152 20.82 -3.49 -12.35
N ASP A 153 21.72 -4.18 -11.66
CA ASP A 153 23.09 -4.29 -12.16
C ASP A 153 23.18 -5.31 -13.32
N GLU A 154 24.33 -5.36 -13.97
CA GLU A 154 24.57 -6.24 -15.12
C GLU A 154 24.37 -7.72 -14.77
N ALA A 155 24.82 -8.15 -13.58
CA ALA A 155 24.72 -9.55 -13.15
C ALA A 155 23.28 -9.93 -12.78
N GLU A 156 22.54 -9.01 -12.20
CA GLU A 156 21.12 -9.12 -11.88
C GLU A 156 20.27 -9.22 -13.14
N TRP A 157 20.52 -8.38 -14.14
CA TRP A 157 19.80 -8.45 -15.42
C TRP A 157 20.17 -9.72 -16.20
N ALA A 158 21.45 -10.10 -16.23
CA ALA A 158 21.89 -11.35 -16.85
C ALA A 158 21.19 -12.58 -16.24
N GLN A 159 20.85 -12.57 -14.95
CA GLN A 159 20.04 -13.64 -14.34
C GLN A 159 18.62 -13.69 -14.91
N ILE A 160 17.97 -12.54 -15.14
CA ILE A 160 16.63 -12.47 -15.75
C ILE A 160 16.67 -13.02 -17.19
N GLU A 161 17.68 -12.64 -17.97
CA GLU A 161 17.86 -13.16 -19.33
C GLU A 161 18.13 -14.66 -19.33
N ALA A 162 18.96 -15.15 -18.39
CA ALA A 162 19.22 -16.58 -18.23
C ALA A 162 17.95 -17.35 -17.86
N PHE A 163 17.06 -16.80 -17.02
CA PHE A 163 15.76 -17.40 -16.72
C PHE A 163 14.85 -17.44 -17.96
N SER A 164 14.79 -16.37 -18.76
CA SER A 164 13.96 -16.32 -19.96
C SER A 164 14.37 -17.33 -21.04
N LYS A 165 15.67 -17.66 -21.14
CA LYS A 165 16.19 -18.67 -22.08
C LYS A 165 15.86 -20.12 -21.71
N GLN A 166 15.38 -20.39 -20.50
CA GLN A 166 14.97 -21.74 -20.10
C GLN A 166 13.64 -22.11 -20.75
N SER A 167 13.31 -23.40 -20.81
CA SER A 167 11.97 -23.82 -21.25
C SER A 167 10.91 -23.52 -20.18
N ASP A 168 11.27 -23.66 -18.90
CA ASP A 168 10.42 -23.35 -17.74
C ASP A 168 11.29 -23.07 -16.49
N LEU A 169 10.73 -22.46 -15.45
CA LEU A 169 11.42 -22.16 -14.19
C LEU A 169 11.07 -23.16 -13.09
N LYS A 170 12.09 -23.86 -12.58
CA LYS A 170 11.92 -24.76 -11.44
C LYS A 170 11.76 -23.97 -10.15
N ALA A 171 11.27 -24.61 -9.09
CA ALA A 171 11.08 -23.98 -7.78
C ALA A 171 12.31 -23.19 -7.29
N LYS A 172 13.54 -23.72 -7.49
CA LYS A 172 14.79 -23.03 -7.13
C LYS A 172 14.97 -21.71 -7.87
N ASP A 173 14.62 -21.68 -9.16
CA ASP A 173 14.73 -20.50 -10.01
C ASP A 173 13.65 -19.47 -9.64
N VAL A 174 12.43 -19.93 -9.35
CA VAL A 174 11.35 -19.08 -8.81
C VAL A 174 11.78 -18.40 -7.51
N ARG A 175 12.44 -19.11 -6.57
CA ARG A 175 12.93 -18.45 -5.34
C ARG A 175 13.95 -17.38 -5.65
N LYS A 176 14.87 -17.63 -6.59
CA LYS A 176 15.90 -16.67 -7.00
C LYS A 176 15.27 -15.44 -7.65
N LEU A 177 14.36 -15.62 -8.59
CA LEU A 177 13.59 -14.54 -9.22
C LEU A 177 12.86 -13.71 -8.15
N ARG A 178 12.17 -14.36 -7.20
CA ARG A 178 11.52 -13.68 -6.08
C ARG A 178 12.52 -12.88 -5.22
N LYS A 179 13.71 -13.43 -4.93
CA LYS A 179 14.76 -12.68 -4.19
C LYS A 179 15.19 -11.43 -4.96
N LEU A 180 15.36 -11.56 -6.27
CA LEU A 180 15.79 -10.49 -7.17
C LEU A 180 14.76 -9.36 -7.20
N LEU A 181 13.50 -9.68 -7.50
CA LEU A 181 12.40 -8.72 -7.51
C LEU A 181 12.21 -8.03 -6.15
N ALA A 182 12.29 -8.80 -5.05
CA ALA A 182 12.20 -8.25 -3.70
C ALA A 182 13.40 -7.35 -3.33
N SER A 183 14.55 -7.48 -4.01
CA SER A 183 15.69 -6.59 -3.85
C SER A 183 15.48 -5.27 -4.57
N PHE A 184 14.92 -5.30 -5.79
CA PHE A 184 14.61 -4.10 -6.57
C PHE A 184 13.62 -3.20 -5.84
N VAL A 185 12.60 -3.78 -5.19
CA VAL A 185 11.61 -3.04 -4.40
C VAL A 185 12.24 -2.24 -3.24
N LYS A 186 13.48 -2.54 -2.83
CA LYS A 186 14.17 -1.79 -1.77
C LYS A 186 14.98 -0.60 -2.29
N ARG A 187 15.15 -0.45 -3.60
CA ARG A 187 16.00 0.59 -4.20
C ARG A 187 15.23 1.89 -4.33
N SER A 188 15.87 3.01 -3.99
CA SER A 188 15.25 4.34 -4.04
C SER A 188 14.89 4.77 -5.46
N ASN A 189 15.61 4.26 -6.45
CA ASN A 189 15.41 4.54 -7.87
C ASN A 189 14.51 3.52 -8.58
N PHE A 190 13.81 2.62 -7.87
CA PHE A 190 13.02 1.56 -8.52
C PHE A 190 11.84 2.08 -9.35
N TYR A 191 11.07 3.02 -8.80
CA TYR A 191 9.90 3.57 -9.46
C TYR A 191 10.25 4.86 -10.21
N TYR A 192 9.91 4.88 -11.50
CA TYR A 192 10.02 6.05 -12.36
C TYR A 192 8.69 6.29 -13.06
N GLU A 193 8.04 7.40 -12.71
CA GLU A 193 6.65 7.67 -13.09
C GLU A 193 6.44 7.63 -14.61
N GLN A 194 7.32 8.26 -15.40
CA GLN A 194 7.16 8.27 -16.86
C GLN A 194 7.15 6.86 -17.46
N ALA A 195 8.02 5.96 -16.99
CA ALA A 195 8.06 4.59 -17.51
C ALA A 195 6.80 3.79 -17.14
N TRP A 196 6.23 4.01 -15.96
CA TRP A 196 5.02 3.31 -15.50
C TRP A 196 3.74 3.83 -16.17
N LEU A 197 3.66 5.13 -16.46
CA LEU A 197 2.53 5.72 -17.17
C LEU A 197 2.40 5.22 -18.62
N GLN A 198 3.47 4.68 -19.22
CA GLN A 198 3.40 4.04 -20.55
C GLN A 198 2.66 2.71 -20.53
N VAL A 199 2.53 2.06 -19.38
CA VAL A 199 1.83 0.76 -19.24
C VAL A 199 0.35 0.98 -18.92
N GLU A 200 0.04 1.88 -17.98
CA GLU A 200 -1.32 2.12 -17.53
C GLU A 200 -1.48 3.56 -17.02
N VAL A 201 -2.54 4.26 -17.48
CA VAL A 201 -3.02 5.51 -16.89
C VAL A 201 -4.35 5.20 -16.20
N SER A 202 -4.33 5.07 -14.88
CA SER A 202 -5.50 4.73 -14.07
C SER A 202 -5.44 5.38 -12.69
N ASP A 203 -6.55 5.35 -11.96
CA ASP A 203 -6.63 5.86 -10.59
C ASP A 203 -5.58 5.24 -9.67
N ARG A 204 -5.26 3.95 -9.86
CA ARG A 204 -4.23 3.25 -9.06
C ARG A 204 -2.83 3.75 -9.38
N MET A 205 -2.58 4.17 -10.62
CA MET A 205 -1.32 4.81 -11.01
C MET A 205 -1.23 6.23 -10.42
N ILE A 206 -2.31 7.01 -10.49
CA ILE A 206 -2.38 8.36 -9.89
C ILE A 206 -2.12 8.27 -8.37
N GLN A 207 -2.71 7.29 -7.69
CA GLN A 207 -2.43 7.02 -6.29
C GLN A 207 -0.95 6.70 -6.06
N LEU A 208 -0.34 5.82 -6.86
CA LEU A 208 1.08 5.50 -6.75
C LEU A 208 1.96 6.74 -6.94
N SER A 209 1.71 7.54 -7.97
CA SER A 209 2.41 8.81 -8.22
C SER A 209 2.30 9.75 -7.02
N ASN A 210 1.11 9.89 -6.43
CA ASN A 210 0.90 10.73 -5.24
C ASN A 210 1.68 10.21 -4.03
N LEU A 211 1.71 8.89 -3.80
CA LEU A 211 2.54 8.29 -2.74
C LEU A 211 4.05 8.48 -3.00
N ALA A 212 4.45 8.48 -4.27
CA ALA A 212 5.85 8.66 -4.66
C ALA A 212 6.34 10.11 -4.54
N LYS A 213 5.46 11.13 -4.55
CA LYS A 213 5.84 12.56 -4.46
C LYS A 213 6.60 12.94 -3.18
N LYS A 214 6.42 12.20 -2.08
CA LYS A 214 7.16 12.46 -0.83
C LYS A 214 8.65 12.24 -1.07
N THR A 215 9.46 13.29 -0.95
CA THR A 215 10.90 13.24 -1.29
C THR A 215 11.67 12.32 -0.32
N GLU A 216 11.47 12.48 0.98
CA GLU A 216 12.07 11.63 2.00
C GLU A 216 11.09 10.51 2.41
N LYS A 217 11.45 9.27 2.08
CA LYS A 217 10.65 8.08 2.44
C LYS A 217 11.37 7.28 3.50
N THR A 218 10.64 6.83 4.51
CA THR A 218 11.11 5.76 5.39
C THR A 218 11.30 4.47 4.58
N LYS A 219 12.07 3.52 5.11
CA LYS A 219 12.27 2.19 4.46
C LYS A 219 10.95 1.46 4.20
N LEU A 220 9.95 1.68 5.05
CA LEU A 220 8.62 1.10 4.92
C LEU A 220 7.84 1.75 3.78
N GLU A 221 7.77 3.08 3.74
CA GLU A 221 7.08 3.82 2.69
C GLU A 221 7.69 3.53 1.32
N LEU A 222 9.02 3.49 1.23
CA LEU A 222 9.73 3.13 0.01
C LEU A 222 9.34 1.72 -0.46
N ASN A 223 9.34 0.74 0.45
CA ASN A 223 8.93 -0.62 0.11
C ASN A 223 7.48 -0.65 -0.38
N ASN A 224 6.57 0.09 0.24
CA ASN A 224 5.16 0.05 -0.12
C ASN A 224 4.86 0.72 -1.47
N VAL A 225 5.51 1.85 -1.75
CA VAL A 225 5.49 2.48 -3.08
C VAL A 225 6.02 1.52 -4.13
N ASN A 226 7.19 0.94 -3.88
CA ASN A 226 7.84 0.09 -4.87
C ASN A 226 7.15 -1.28 -5.03
N ALA A 227 6.51 -1.82 -4.00
CA ALA A 227 5.71 -3.04 -4.12
C ALA A 227 4.48 -2.81 -5.00
N LYS A 228 3.77 -1.69 -4.82
CA LYS A 228 2.67 -1.27 -5.70
C LYS A 228 3.17 -1.03 -7.12
N ALA A 229 4.31 -0.36 -7.30
CA ALA A 229 4.93 -0.19 -8.60
C ALA A 229 5.25 -1.54 -9.27
N LEU A 230 5.85 -2.49 -8.55
CA LEU A 230 6.18 -3.80 -9.10
C LEU A 230 4.92 -4.56 -9.55
N TYR A 231 3.85 -4.52 -8.74
CA TYR A 231 2.56 -5.10 -9.13
C TYR A 231 1.99 -4.44 -10.39
N LEU A 232 1.97 -3.10 -10.46
CA LEU A 232 1.43 -2.37 -11.60
C LEU A 232 2.28 -2.51 -12.87
N ALA A 233 3.57 -2.81 -12.74
CA ALA A 233 4.41 -3.15 -13.90
C ALA A 233 4.05 -4.52 -14.51
N TYR A 234 3.57 -5.46 -13.68
CA TYR A 234 3.35 -6.86 -14.07
C TYR A 234 2.05 -7.46 -13.51
N PRO A 235 0.88 -6.83 -13.67
CA PRO A 235 -0.35 -7.21 -12.97
C PRO A 235 -0.91 -8.58 -13.37
N GLN A 236 -0.63 -9.03 -14.61
CA GLN A 236 -1.01 -10.35 -15.10
C GLN A 236 -0.16 -11.47 -14.48
N PHE A 237 1.09 -11.17 -14.10
CA PHE A 237 2.04 -12.17 -13.59
C PHE A 237 2.13 -12.19 -12.06
N LEU A 238 1.71 -11.11 -11.39
CA LEU A 238 1.76 -10.98 -9.94
C LEU A 238 0.36 -10.97 -9.32
N SER A 239 0.22 -11.55 -8.14
CA SER A 239 -0.98 -11.34 -7.31
C SER A 239 -1.10 -9.88 -6.91
N LYS A 240 -2.34 -9.44 -6.65
CA LYS A 240 -2.60 -8.12 -6.04
C LYS A 240 -1.80 -8.00 -4.74
N VAL A 241 -1.32 -6.80 -4.46
CA VAL A 241 -0.38 -6.50 -3.35
C VAL A 241 -0.98 -6.83 -1.97
N ASP A 242 -2.31 -6.76 -1.84
CA ASP A 242 -3.04 -7.13 -0.62
C ASP A 242 -2.87 -8.61 -0.21
N ARG A 243 -2.54 -9.49 -1.17
CA ARG A 243 -2.24 -10.92 -0.99
C ARG A 243 -0.77 -11.22 -0.73
N TRP A 244 0.08 -10.20 -0.67
CA TRP A 244 1.50 -10.40 -0.35
C TRP A 244 1.67 -10.61 1.15
N GLY A 245 2.80 -11.19 1.54
CA GLY A 245 3.19 -11.31 2.94
C GLY A 245 3.25 -9.94 3.62
N ARG A 246 3.11 -9.93 4.95
CA ARG A 246 2.91 -8.72 5.75
C ARG A 246 3.80 -8.69 7.00
#